data_AF-A0A8R1ET89-F1
#
_entry.id   AF-A0A8R1ET89-F1
#
_cell.length_a   1.000
_cell.length_b   1.000
_cell.length_c   1.000
_cell.angle_alpha   90.00
_cell.angle_beta   90.00
_cell.angle_gamma   90.00
#
_symmetry.space_group_name_H-M   'P 1'
#
loop_
_entity.id
_entity.type
_entity.pdbx_description
1 polymer ?
#
loop_
_entity_poly.entity_id
_entity_poly.type
_entity_poly.pdbx_seq_one_letter_code
_entity_poly.pdbx_strand_id
1 'polypeptide(L)'
;MESKTKQKRADVADKLVGDEMVFTDLHENVIRERMIPYRMPVINDDLTLRNSQIFYEEMKMRRSCRQFSTRDVPLKLIQNLLKTAGTSPSVGNLQPWTFCVVSSDSIKTMIRKILEADERDNYVSRKKGASWVVDVSQLQDTWRRPYITDAPFVLVVCHEVRSENYETINNLYLFKDISRCEQ
;
A
#
# COMPACT_ATOMS: atom_id res chain seq x y z
N MET A 1 -29.74 -26.77 33.22
CA MET A 1 -29.71 -25.89 32.03
C MET A 1 -28.44 -25.07 32.09
N GLU A 2 -27.33 -25.61 31.60
CA GLU A 2 -26.06 -24.87 31.54
C GLU A 2 -26.01 -24.07 30.25
N SER A 3 -26.07 -22.75 30.38
CA SER A 3 -25.91 -21.81 29.27
C SER A 3 -24.46 -21.80 28.81
N LYS A 4 -24.19 -22.47 27.69
CA LYS A 4 -22.92 -22.35 26.96
C LYS A 4 -22.80 -20.95 26.36
N THR A 5 -22.13 -20.04 27.07
CA THR A 5 -21.72 -18.75 26.51
C THR A 5 -20.69 -19.01 25.40
N LYS A 6 -21.13 -18.98 24.14
CA LYS A 6 -20.25 -19.02 22.97
C LYS A 6 -19.35 -17.79 22.99
N GLN A 7 -18.09 -17.98 23.38
CA GLN A 7 -17.06 -16.96 23.32
C GLN A 7 -16.76 -16.69 21.84
N LYS A 8 -17.22 -15.54 21.32
CA LYS A 8 -16.89 -15.09 19.96
C LYS A 8 -15.37 -14.93 19.87
N ARG A 9 -14.76 -15.73 19.01
CA ARG A 9 -13.35 -15.60 18.62
C ARG A 9 -13.23 -14.28 17.88
N ALA A 10 -12.33 -13.39 18.33
CA ALA A 10 -12.01 -12.19 17.58
C ALA A 10 -11.29 -12.62 16.30
N ASP A 11 -11.89 -12.35 15.14
CA ASP A 11 -11.27 -12.60 13.85
C ASP A 11 -10.14 -11.58 13.68
N VAL A 12 -8.91 -12.02 13.94
CA VAL A 12 -7.71 -11.23 13.70
C VAL A 12 -7.53 -11.12 12.19
N ALA A 13 -7.10 -9.94 11.72
CA ALA A 13 -6.68 -9.76 10.33
C ALA A 13 -5.51 -10.71 10.05
N ASP A 14 -5.83 -11.83 9.42
CA ASP A 14 -4.90 -12.89 9.11
C ASP A 14 -3.79 -12.34 8.19
N LYS A 15 -2.55 -12.31 8.70
CA LYS A 15 -1.35 -11.93 7.93
C LYS A 15 -0.76 -13.14 7.17
N LEU A 16 -1.32 -14.34 7.33
CA LEU A 16 -0.72 -15.63 7.02
C LEU A 16 -1.11 -16.17 5.64
N VAL A 17 -1.05 -15.33 4.61
CA VAL A 17 -1.16 -15.82 3.23
C VAL A 17 0.20 -16.31 2.74
N GLY A 18 0.46 -17.61 2.93
CA GLY A 18 1.39 -18.45 2.15
C GLY A 18 2.84 -17.98 2.08
N ASP A 19 3.50 -17.80 3.24
CA ASP A 19 4.94 -17.48 3.31
C ASP A 19 5.75 -18.75 3.66
N GLU A 20 6.79 -19.06 2.86
CA GLU A 20 7.71 -20.20 3.12
C GLU A 20 8.69 -19.93 4.27
N MET A 21 8.93 -18.65 4.59
CA MET A 21 9.61 -18.22 5.81
C MET A 21 8.65 -17.38 6.64
N VAL A 22 8.11 -18.01 7.67
CA VAL A 22 7.41 -17.34 8.74
C VAL A 22 8.45 -17.13 9.85
N PHE A 23 8.88 -15.88 10.08
CA PHE A 23 9.28 -15.57 11.45
C PHE A 23 8.00 -15.76 12.25
N THR A 24 7.90 -16.86 13.00
CA THR A 24 6.74 -17.15 13.84
C THR A 24 6.58 -15.99 14.80
N ASP A 25 5.72 -15.07 14.40
CA ASP A 25 5.28 -14.01 15.25
C ASP A 25 4.53 -14.72 16.37
N LEU A 26 5.05 -14.62 17.60
CA LEU A 26 4.44 -15.24 18.77
C LEU A 26 2.99 -14.75 18.98
N HIS A 27 2.56 -13.72 18.22
CA HIS A 27 1.25 -13.11 18.20
C HIS A 27 0.05 -14.06 18.00
N GLU A 28 0.20 -15.22 17.36
CA GLU A 28 -0.92 -16.19 17.25
C GLU A 28 -1.41 -16.71 18.61
N ASN A 29 -0.52 -16.77 19.61
CA ASN A 29 -0.85 -17.21 20.97
C ASN A 29 -1.22 -16.05 21.91
N VAL A 30 -1.21 -14.80 21.42
CA VAL A 30 -1.17 -13.58 22.25
C VAL A 30 -2.55 -12.94 22.46
N ILE A 31 -3.59 -13.43 21.80
CA ILE A 31 -4.96 -12.88 21.84
C ILE A 31 -5.58 -12.86 23.26
N ARG A 32 -4.98 -13.56 24.24
CA ARG A 32 -5.50 -13.65 25.62
C ARG A 32 -5.01 -12.56 26.57
N GLU A 33 -3.93 -11.84 26.26
CA GLU A 33 -3.33 -10.86 27.17
C GLU A 33 -3.53 -9.42 26.68
N ARG A 34 -3.93 -8.51 27.59
CA ARG A 34 -4.26 -7.12 27.26
C ARG A 34 -3.03 -6.23 27.05
N MET A 35 -1.89 -6.60 27.66
CA MET A 35 -0.60 -5.95 27.49
C MET A 35 0.50 -7.01 27.56
N ILE A 36 1.36 -7.05 26.56
CA ILE A 36 2.48 -7.96 26.47
C ILE A 36 3.78 -7.14 26.44
N PRO A 37 4.80 -7.50 27.22
CA PRO A 37 6.10 -6.85 27.13
C PRO A 37 6.67 -6.96 25.73
N TYR A 38 7.02 -5.83 25.13
CA TYR A 38 7.73 -5.81 23.86
C TYR A 38 9.14 -6.38 24.02
N ARG A 39 9.50 -7.38 23.21
CA ARG A 39 10.84 -7.96 23.17
C ARG A 39 11.53 -7.53 21.89
N MET A 40 12.44 -6.57 22.01
CA MET A 40 13.30 -6.17 20.91
C MET A 40 14.42 -7.21 20.71
N PRO A 41 14.70 -7.63 19.47
CA PRO A 41 15.92 -8.40 19.18
C PRO A 41 17.16 -7.62 19.63
N VAL A 42 18.04 -8.25 20.40
CA VAL A 42 19.31 -7.62 20.81
C VAL A 42 20.27 -7.68 19.63
N ILE A 43 20.66 -6.51 19.12
CA ILE A 43 21.63 -6.34 18.04
C ILE A 43 22.82 -5.59 18.64
N ASN A 44 24.05 -6.02 18.37
CA ASN A 44 25.23 -5.31 18.86
C ASN A 44 25.40 -3.95 18.13
N ASP A 45 26.15 -3.04 18.75
CA ASP A 45 26.28 -1.66 18.25
C ASP A 45 26.96 -1.62 16.86
N ASP A 46 27.98 -2.45 16.64
CA ASP A 46 28.69 -2.54 15.36
C ASP A 46 27.76 -2.96 14.21
N LEU A 47 26.93 -3.99 14.43
CA LEU A 47 25.96 -4.45 13.43
C LEU A 47 24.84 -3.43 13.24
N THR A 48 24.41 -2.75 14.31
CA THR A 48 23.41 -1.68 14.24
C THR A 48 23.91 -0.51 13.37
N LEU A 49 25.14 -0.06 13.61
CA LEU A 49 25.78 1.02 12.85
C LEU A 49 25.96 0.62 11.38
N ARG A 50 26.37 -0.62 11.13
CA ARG A 50 26.51 -1.14 9.77
C ARG A 50 25.16 -1.20 9.04
N ASN A 51 24.13 -1.74 9.68
CA ASN A 51 22.80 -1.88 9.07
C ASN A 51 22.16 -0.52 8.78
N SER A 52 22.32 0.46 9.67
CA SER A 52 21.80 1.82 9.45
C SER A 52 22.50 2.50 8.27
N GLN A 53 23.81 2.32 8.12
CA GLN A 53 24.55 2.86 6.97
C GLN A 53 24.12 2.22 5.64
N ILE A 54 23.96 0.90 5.61
CA ILE A 54 23.49 0.18 4.41
C ILE A 54 22.11 0.70 4.01
N PHE A 55 21.17 0.76 4.96
CA PHE A 55 19.82 1.25 4.70
C PHE A 55 19.81 2.70 4.20
N TYR A 56 20.66 3.56 4.77
CA TYR A 56 20.81 4.94 4.29
C TYR A 56 21.27 5.00 2.84
N GLU A 57 22.32 4.25 2.47
CA GLU A 57 22.83 4.25 1.09
C GLU A 57 21.80 3.65 0.11
N GLU A 58 21.04 2.61 0.51
CA GLU A 58 19.94 2.08 -0.28
C GLU A 58 18.85 3.12 -0.54
N MET A 59 18.41 3.83 0.50
CA MET A 59 17.37 4.85 0.37
C MET A 59 17.84 6.08 -0.42
N LYS A 60 19.12 6.45 -0.29
CA LYS A 60 19.75 7.54 -1.05
C LYS A 60 19.78 7.26 -2.56
N MET A 61 19.90 6.00 -2.97
CA MET A 61 19.85 5.62 -4.38
C MET A 61 18.44 5.70 -5.00
N ARG A 62 17.38 5.77 -4.20
CA ARG A 62 16.00 5.79 -4.70
C ARG A 62 15.71 7.05 -5.53
N ARG A 63 15.23 6.86 -6.76
CA ARG A 63 14.77 7.93 -7.65
C ARG A 63 13.33 7.70 -8.09
N SER A 64 12.61 8.78 -8.38
CA SER A 64 11.29 8.68 -9.00
C SER A 64 11.44 8.43 -10.50
N CYS A 65 11.16 7.22 -10.94
CA CYS A 65 11.21 6.82 -12.35
C CYS A 65 9.86 7.06 -13.04
N ARG A 66 9.88 7.52 -14.29
CA ARG A 66 8.69 7.75 -15.13
C ARG A 66 8.73 6.99 -16.46
N GLN A 67 9.65 6.03 -16.57
CA GLN A 67 9.79 5.13 -17.70
C GLN A 67 10.00 3.73 -17.15
N PHE A 68 9.10 2.81 -17.52
CA PHE A 68 9.05 1.46 -16.97
C PHE A 68 9.19 0.43 -18.09
N SER A 69 9.76 -0.72 -17.74
CA SER A 69 9.73 -1.90 -18.59
C SER A 69 8.36 -2.57 -18.47
N THR A 70 7.88 -3.16 -19.56
CA THR A 70 6.68 -4.02 -19.60
C THR A 70 6.95 -5.44 -19.07
N ARG A 71 8.08 -5.66 -18.40
CA ARG A 71 8.47 -6.98 -17.89
C ARG A 71 7.58 -7.33 -16.70
N ASP A 72 7.03 -8.54 -16.71
CA ASP A 72 6.24 -9.04 -15.59
C ASP A 72 7.02 -9.09 -14.28
N VAL A 73 6.28 -8.91 -13.19
CA VAL A 73 6.77 -8.94 -11.82
C VAL A 73 5.95 -9.98 -11.05
N PRO A 74 6.59 -10.89 -10.29
CA PRO A 74 5.89 -11.84 -9.44
C PRO A 74 4.90 -11.16 -8.49
N LEU A 75 3.65 -11.64 -8.48
CA LEU A 75 2.59 -11.09 -7.63
C LEU A 75 2.98 -11.12 -6.13
N LYS A 76 3.75 -12.13 -5.71
CA LYS A 76 4.23 -12.25 -4.34
C LYS A 76 5.08 -11.05 -3.89
N LEU A 77 5.85 -10.45 -4.79
CA LEU A 77 6.61 -9.23 -4.49
C LEU A 77 5.67 -8.07 -4.18
N ILE A 78 4.60 -7.90 -4.98
CA ILE A 78 3.59 -6.87 -4.75
C ILE A 78 2.89 -7.11 -3.40
N GLN A 79 2.51 -8.35 -3.09
CA GLN A 79 1.91 -8.70 -1.81
C GLN A 79 2.83 -8.36 -0.63
N ASN A 80 4.12 -8.69 -0.72
CA ASN A 80 5.08 -8.37 0.34
C ASN A 80 5.22 -6.86 0.54
N LEU A 81 5.29 -6.07 -0.55
CA LEU A 81 5.32 -4.60 -0.46
C LEU A 81 4.08 -4.04 0.26
N LEU A 82 2.89 -4.58 -0.04
CA LEU A 82 1.65 -4.16 0.61
C LEU A 82 1.58 -4.60 2.08
N LYS A 83 2.04 -5.83 2.40
CA LYS A 83 2.17 -6.29 3.80
C LYS A 83 3.08 -5.36 4.59
N THR A 84 4.22 -4.96 4.02
CA THR A 84 5.14 -3.98 4.63
C THR A 84 4.48 -2.63 4.82
N ALA A 85 3.78 -2.09 3.80
CA ALA A 85 3.08 -0.82 3.94
C ALA A 85 2.02 -0.86 5.05
N GLY A 86 1.31 -1.99 5.18
CA GLY A 86 0.29 -2.22 6.20
C GLY A 86 0.82 -2.33 7.64
N THR A 87 2.13 -2.42 7.87
CA THR A 87 2.70 -2.36 9.23
C THR A 87 2.84 -0.93 9.76
N SER A 88 2.47 0.07 8.96
CA SER A 88 2.49 1.48 9.40
C SER A 88 1.57 1.67 10.61
N PRO A 89 1.90 2.57 11.54
CA PRO A 89 1.03 2.86 12.68
C PRO A 89 -0.25 3.58 12.23
N SER A 90 -1.36 3.36 12.95
CA SER A 90 -2.61 4.09 12.73
C SER A 90 -3.31 4.40 14.05
N VAL A 91 -4.02 5.54 14.08
CA VAL A 91 -4.82 5.94 15.24
C VAL A 91 -5.87 4.88 15.51
N GLY A 92 -5.99 4.44 16.77
CA GLY A 92 -6.92 3.40 17.18
C GLY A 92 -6.70 2.04 16.50
N ASN A 93 -5.53 1.84 15.86
CA ASN A 93 -5.24 0.68 15.01
C ASN A 93 -6.29 0.47 13.88
N LEU A 94 -6.89 1.57 13.40
CA LEU A 94 -7.97 1.53 12.41
C LEU A 94 -7.52 1.07 11.03
N GLN A 95 -6.24 1.24 10.69
CA GLN A 95 -5.65 0.88 9.39
C GLN A 95 -6.48 1.42 8.20
N PRO A 96 -6.69 2.76 8.11
CA PRO A 96 -7.65 3.36 7.17
C PRO A 96 -7.09 3.48 5.75
N TRP A 97 -6.47 2.43 5.24
CA TRP A 97 -5.87 2.39 3.91
C TRP A 97 -6.43 1.23 3.10
N THR A 98 -6.75 1.53 1.84
CA THR A 98 -7.14 0.54 0.84
C THR A 98 -6.16 0.61 -0.32
N PHE A 99 -5.53 -0.53 -0.61
CA PHE A 99 -4.57 -0.69 -1.70
C PHE A 99 -5.23 -1.39 -2.88
N CYS A 100 -5.48 -0.66 -3.96
CA CYS A 100 -5.99 -1.26 -5.19
C CYS A 100 -4.80 -1.60 -6.11
N VAL A 101 -4.66 -2.89 -6.44
CA VAL A 101 -3.62 -3.39 -7.34
C VAL A 101 -4.21 -3.56 -8.73
N VAL A 102 -3.81 -2.71 -9.67
CA VAL A 102 -4.33 -2.75 -11.05
C VAL A 102 -3.30 -3.35 -11.98
N SER A 103 -3.59 -4.53 -12.52
CA SER A 103 -2.80 -5.17 -13.60
C SER A 103 -3.51 -5.23 -14.95
N SER A 104 -4.84 -5.05 -14.97
CA SER A 104 -5.63 -5.11 -16.21
C SER A 104 -5.28 -3.96 -17.16
N ASP A 105 -4.86 -4.30 -18.39
CA ASP A 105 -4.49 -3.31 -19.40
C ASP A 105 -5.65 -2.39 -19.80
N SER A 106 -6.90 -2.88 -19.79
CA SER A 106 -8.07 -2.06 -20.09
C SER A 106 -8.27 -0.98 -19.03
N ILE A 107 -8.12 -1.35 -17.75
CA ILE A 107 -8.25 -0.42 -16.63
C ILE A 107 -7.08 0.56 -16.59
N LYS A 108 -5.84 0.09 -16.74
CA LYS A 108 -4.66 0.97 -16.83
C LYS A 108 -4.81 1.98 -17.97
N THR A 109 -5.33 1.56 -19.12
CA THR A 109 -5.61 2.44 -20.25
C THR A 109 -6.69 3.48 -19.92
N MET A 110 -7.76 3.08 -19.22
CA MET A 110 -8.81 4.00 -18.77
C MET A 110 -8.25 5.05 -17.80
N ILE A 111 -7.50 4.61 -16.78
CA ILE A 111 -6.84 5.49 -15.80
C ILE A 111 -5.94 6.49 -16.51
N ARG A 112 -5.10 6.01 -17.44
CA ARG A 112 -4.20 6.87 -18.22
C ARG A 112 -4.96 7.93 -18.99
N LYS A 113 -6.03 7.58 -19.69
CA LYS A 113 -6.84 8.54 -20.45
C LYS A 113 -7.43 9.63 -19.57
N ILE A 114 -7.97 9.26 -18.40
CA ILE A 114 -8.55 10.22 -17.45
C ILE A 114 -7.48 11.19 -16.94
N LEU A 115 -6.32 10.66 -16.52
CA LEU A 115 -5.23 11.48 -15.98
C LEU A 115 -4.58 12.38 -17.04
N GLU A 116 -4.36 11.88 -18.26
CA GLU A 116 -3.81 12.69 -19.35
C GLU A 116 -4.78 13.80 -19.79
N ALA A 117 -6.09 13.55 -19.78
CA ALA A 117 -7.10 14.56 -20.10
C ALA A 117 -7.14 15.68 -19.05
N ASP A 118 -7.21 15.34 -17.75
CA ASP A 118 -7.21 16.31 -16.66
C ASP A 118 -5.94 17.16 -16.64
N GLU A 119 -4.78 16.52 -16.82
CA GLU A 119 -3.50 17.23 -16.82
C GLU A 119 -3.35 18.13 -18.06
N ARG A 120 -3.82 17.69 -19.23
CA ARG A 120 -3.87 18.52 -20.44
C ARG A 120 -4.74 19.76 -20.23
N ASP A 121 -5.92 19.57 -19.64
CA ASP A 121 -6.82 20.69 -19.31
C ASP A 121 -6.15 21.65 -18.34
N ASN A 122 -5.48 21.14 -17.30
CA ASN A 122 -4.73 21.95 -16.35
C ASN A 122 -3.61 22.77 -17.03
N TYR A 123 -2.85 22.17 -17.96
CA TYR A 123 -1.82 22.88 -18.72
C TYR A 123 -2.40 24.00 -19.60
N VAL A 124 -3.52 23.75 -20.29
CA VAL A 124 -4.16 24.72 -21.19
C VAL A 124 -4.84 25.85 -20.40
N SER A 125 -5.58 25.49 -19.35
CA SER A 125 -6.37 26.44 -18.56
C SER A 125 -5.58 27.11 -17.43
N ARG A 126 -4.34 26.66 -17.15
CA ARG A 126 -3.52 27.09 -16.01
C ARG A 126 -4.26 27.05 -14.67
N LYS A 127 -5.13 26.04 -14.46
CA LYS A 127 -5.92 25.89 -13.22
C LYS A 127 -5.05 25.93 -11.95
N LYS A 128 -3.83 25.34 -12.00
CA LYS A 128 -2.86 25.36 -10.89
C LYS A 128 -2.00 26.64 -10.80
N GLY A 129 -2.25 27.63 -11.66
CA GLY A 129 -1.57 28.93 -11.69
C GLY A 129 -0.33 28.98 -12.60
N ALA A 130 0.02 30.18 -13.08
CA ALA A 130 1.10 30.37 -14.05
C ALA A 130 2.50 30.06 -13.49
N SER A 131 2.77 30.33 -12.21
CA SER A 131 4.06 30.02 -11.56
C SER A 131 4.33 28.52 -11.52
N TRP A 132 3.31 27.71 -11.21
CA TRP A 132 3.42 26.26 -11.15
C TRP A 132 3.77 25.66 -12.51
N VAL A 133 3.18 26.19 -13.59
CA VAL A 133 3.45 25.73 -14.96
C VAL A 133 4.89 26.00 -15.37
N VAL A 134 5.49 27.12 -14.92
CA VAL A 134 6.90 27.45 -15.22
C VAL A 134 7.85 26.50 -14.51
N ASP A 135 7.63 26.19 -13.23
CA ASP A 135 8.49 25.29 -12.45
C ASP A 135 8.44 23.85 -12.98
N VAL A 136 7.25 23.39 -13.39
CA VAL A 136 7.08 22.06 -13.99
C VAL A 136 7.64 21.99 -15.41
N SER A 137 7.65 23.08 -16.17
CA SER A 137 8.23 23.10 -17.52
C SER A 137 9.73 22.75 -17.53
N GLN A 138 10.45 23.06 -16.46
CA GLN A 138 11.86 22.70 -16.28
C GLN A 138 12.08 21.19 -16.10
N LEU A 139 11.05 20.45 -15.68
CA LEU A 139 11.10 19.00 -15.47
C LEU A 139 10.88 18.18 -16.75
N GLN A 140 10.72 18.82 -17.92
CA GLN A 140 10.34 18.17 -19.19
C GLN A 140 9.09 17.27 -19.06
N ASP A 141 8.22 17.55 -18.08
CA ASP A 141 7.10 16.68 -17.71
C ASP A 141 5.92 16.99 -18.65
N THR A 142 5.84 16.30 -19.78
CA THR A 142 4.68 16.38 -20.68
C THR A 142 3.41 15.88 -19.97
N TRP A 143 2.23 16.28 -20.44
CA TRP A 143 0.94 15.75 -19.96
C TRP A 143 0.79 14.23 -20.18
N ARG A 144 1.63 13.62 -21.03
CA ARG A 144 1.60 12.18 -21.33
C ARG A 144 2.15 11.36 -20.18
N ARG A 145 1.44 10.30 -19.81
CA ARG A 145 1.77 9.39 -18.71
C ARG A 145 1.88 7.94 -19.20
N PRO A 146 2.80 7.62 -20.14
CA PRO A 146 2.90 6.27 -20.73
C PRO A 146 3.22 5.19 -19.70
N TYR A 147 3.96 5.55 -18.65
CA TYR A 147 4.30 4.65 -17.55
C TYR A 147 3.10 4.01 -16.84
N ILE A 148 1.89 4.60 -16.92
CA ILE A 148 0.68 3.99 -16.35
C ILE A 148 0.31 2.70 -17.08
N THR A 149 0.50 2.65 -18.39
CA THR A 149 0.22 1.46 -19.19
C THR A 149 1.43 0.53 -19.26
N ASP A 150 2.63 1.10 -19.33
CA ASP A 150 3.87 0.32 -19.49
C ASP A 150 4.21 -0.47 -18.23
N ALA A 151 3.91 0.06 -17.04
CA ALA A 151 4.15 -0.65 -15.79
C ALA A 151 3.23 -1.89 -15.68
N PRO A 152 3.75 -3.03 -15.19
CA PRO A 152 2.96 -4.25 -15.03
C PRO A 152 1.85 -4.09 -13.98
N PHE A 153 2.07 -3.23 -12.97
CA PHE A 153 1.11 -2.93 -11.92
C PHE A 153 1.03 -1.42 -11.68
N VAL A 154 -0.19 -0.92 -11.47
CA VAL A 154 -0.46 0.40 -10.92
C VAL A 154 -1.07 0.22 -9.53
N LEU A 155 -0.40 0.76 -8.51
CA LEU A 155 -0.89 0.75 -7.13
C LEU A 155 -1.62 2.06 -6.87
N VAL A 156 -2.91 1.97 -6.53
CA VAL A 156 -3.71 3.12 -6.09
C VAL A 156 -3.94 3.00 -4.59
N VAL A 157 -3.49 4.01 -3.85
CA VAL A 157 -3.63 4.06 -2.38
C VAL A 157 -4.78 5.00 -2.04
N CYS A 158 -5.78 4.47 -1.37
CA CYS A 158 -6.96 5.23 -0.94
C CYS A 158 -6.96 5.35 0.59
N HIS A 159 -7.34 6.52 1.10
CA HIS A 159 -7.59 6.73 2.51
C HIS A 159 -9.09 6.56 2.80
N GLU A 160 -9.44 5.73 3.77
CA GLU A 160 -10.83 5.55 4.20
C GLU A 160 -11.27 6.69 5.12
N VAL A 161 -12.18 7.52 4.63
CA VAL A 161 -12.85 8.54 5.44
C VAL A 161 -14.14 7.93 5.97
N ARG A 162 -14.16 7.51 7.23
CA ARG A 162 -15.42 7.11 7.90
C ARG A 162 -16.23 8.38 8.21
N SER A 163 -17.43 8.50 7.64
CA SER A 163 -18.43 9.46 8.11
C SER A 163 -19.17 8.88 9.32
N GLU A 164 -19.60 9.73 10.25
CA GLU A 164 -20.17 9.38 11.57
C GLU A 164 -21.53 8.66 11.52
N ASN A 165 -21.97 8.16 10.37
CA ASN A 165 -23.18 7.35 10.29
C ASN A 165 -22.85 5.90 10.67
N TYR A 166 -22.99 5.60 11.97
CA TYR A 166 -22.87 4.27 12.58
C TYR A 166 -23.98 3.30 12.15
N GLU A 167 -24.35 3.26 10.88
CA GLU A 167 -25.13 2.15 10.32
C GLU A 167 -24.17 1.11 9.73
N THR A 168 -23.78 0.19 10.58
CA THR A 168 -23.43 -1.22 10.29
C THR A 168 -22.82 -1.51 8.92
N ILE A 169 -21.67 -0.93 8.59
CA ILE A 169 -20.86 -1.47 7.50
C ILE A 169 -19.96 -2.56 8.09
N ASN A 170 -20.44 -3.81 8.02
CA ASN A 170 -19.66 -5.03 8.19
C ASN A 170 -18.64 -5.22 7.04
N ASN A 171 -17.83 -4.20 6.73
CA ASN A 171 -16.74 -4.37 5.78
C ASN A 171 -15.46 -4.60 6.57
N LEU A 172 -15.32 -5.86 6.98
CA LEU A 172 -14.04 -6.48 7.23
C LEU A 172 -13.27 -6.41 5.89
N TYR A 173 -12.48 -5.36 5.65
CA TYR A 173 -11.50 -5.36 4.57
C TYR A 173 -10.34 -6.25 4.98
N LEU A 174 -10.65 -7.54 4.94
CA LEU A 174 -9.70 -8.60 4.83
C LEU A 174 -8.88 -8.32 3.55
N PHE A 175 -7.61 -8.70 3.55
CA PHE A 175 -6.73 -8.82 2.37
C PHE A 175 -7.29 -9.88 1.37
N LYS A 176 -8.60 -9.88 1.09
CA LYS A 176 -9.28 -11.01 0.46
C LYS A 176 -9.39 -10.91 -1.04
N ASP A 177 -9.45 -9.71 -1.61
CA ASP A 177 -9.63 -9.61 -3.04
C ASP A 177 -8.59 -8.67 -3.63
N ILE A 178 -7.52 -9.27 -4.15
CA ILE A 178 -7.02 -8.84 -5.45
C ILE A 178 -8.19 -9.11 -6.39
N SER A 179 -9.14 -8.19 -6.44
CA SER A 179 -10.18 -8.18 -7.44
C SER A 179 -9.44 -7.95 -8.75
N ARG A 180 -9.09 -9.05 -9.41
CA ARG A 180 -9.05 -9.02 -10.86
C ARG A 180 -10.43 -8.51 -11.25
N CYS A 181 -10.49 -7.30 -11.79
CA CYS A 181 -11.58 -6.96 -12.68
C CYS A 181 -11.41 -7.87 -13.91
N GLU A 182 -11.89 -9.11 -13.78
CA GLU A 182 -12.21 -9.94 -14.92
C GLU A 182 -13.45 -9.33 -15.60
N GLN A 183 -13.47 -9.46 -16.93
CA GLN A 183 -14.33 -8.75 -17.87
C GLN A 183 -15.83 -8.91 -17.61
#